data_AF-A0A494YT35-F1
#
_entry.id   AF-A0A494YT35-F1
#
_cell.length_a   1.000
_cell.length_b   1.000
_cell.length_c   1.000
_cell.angle_alpha   90.00
_cell.angle_beta   90.00
_cell.angle_gamma   90.00
#
_symmetry.space_group_name_H-M   'P 1'
#
loop_
_entity.id
_entity.type
_entity.pdbx_description
1 polymer ?
#
loop_
_entity_poly.entity_id
_entity_poly.type
_entity_poly.pdbx_seq_one_letter_code
_entity_poly.pdbx_strand_id
1 'polypeptide(L)'
;MISTKVETILSQINSNTKLGDLRKIAKEIKKDHELAMELWSTEEHLPRLLAILIMDKKLLTSDVLDKLCKDMLIHTFVERNTLMDWLMANQLTKDKKLIALMESWENSPSALQRRTFWYYQGRLRWTGQTPPDNTEDLLATIEATMMQEEPEVQWAMNFLAGWIGVYDENYRERCIKIGERTGLYKDEHVSKGCTPNYLPEFIRIEVNKRQNK
;
A
#
# COMPACT_ATOMS: atom_id res chain seq x y z
N MET A 1 22.59 -21.06 6.71
CA MET A 1 22.88 -21.43 5.30
C MET A 1 21.56 -21.47 4.57
N ILE A 2 21.53 -20.88 3.38
CA ILE A 2 20.36 -20.88 2.50
C ILE A 2 20.23 -22.28 1.87
N SER A 3 19.02 -22.81 1.69
CA SER A 3 18.85 -24.14 1.07
C SER A 3 19.23 -24.15 -0.42
N THR A 4 19.63 -25.32 -0.94
CA THR A 4 19.90 -25.53 -2.37
C THR A 4 18.70 -25.16 -3.26
N LYS A 5 17.48 -25.30 -2.72
CA LYS A 5 16.25 -24.89 -3.40
C LYS A 5 16.21 -23.38 -3.61
N VAL A 6 16.56 -22.60 -2.59
CA VAL A 6 16.64 -21.14 -2.70
C VAL A 6 17.77 -20.73 -3.62
N GLU A 7 18.96 -21.34 -3.54
CA GLU A 7 20.07 -21.03 -4.46
C GLU A 7 19.65 -21.19 -5.93
N THR A 8 18.93 -22.28 -6.24
CA THR A 8 18.38 -22.54 -7.58
C THR A 8 17.39 -21.46 -8.00
N ILE A 9 16.51 -21.00 -7.10
CA ILE A 9 15.56 -19.92 -7.39
C ILE A 9 16.28 -18.59 -7.59
N LEU A 10 17.24 -18.26 -6.71
CA LEU A 10 18.00 -17.01 -6.76
C LEU A 10 18.82 -16.90 -8.05
N SER A 11 19.33 -18.01 -8.59
CA SER A 11 20.02 -18.02 -9.89
C SER A 11 19.14 -17.55 -11.07
N GLN A 12 17.81 -17.54 -10.91
CA GLN A 12 16.85 -17.08 -11.91
C GLN A 12 16.49 -15.58 -11.74
N ILE A 13 16.92 -14.95 -10.63
CA ILE A 13 16.59 -13.58 -10.27
C ILE A 13 17.85 -12.72 -10.37
N ASN A 14 17.76 -11.63 -11.13
CA ASN A 14 18.82 -10.64 -11.24
C ASN A 14 18.21 -9.22 -11.29
N SER A 15 19.06 -8.19 -11.38
CA SER A 15 18.63 -6.79 -11.38
C SER A 15 17.66 -6.41 -12.51
N ASN A 16 17.57 -7.20 -13.59
CA ASN A 16 16.68 -6.96 -14.72
C ASN A 16 15.38 -7.77 -14.64
N THR A 17 15.21 -8.62 -13.63
CA THR A 17 14.00 -9.44 -13.47
C THR A 17 12.78 -8.55 -13.27
N LYS A 18 11.78 -8.74 -14.14
CA LYS A 18 10.53 -7.97 -14.07
C LYS A 18 9.58 -8.57 -13.04
N LEU A 19 8.70 -7.73 -12.48
CA LEU A 19 7.66 -8.18 -11.54
C LEU A 19 6.75 -9.28 -12.12
N GLY A 20 6.50 -9.26 -13.43
CA GLY A 20 5.73 -10.30 -14.11
C GLY A 20 6.44 -11.65 -14.14
N ASP A 21 7.77 -11.67 -14.17
CA ASP A 21 8.56 -12.91 -14.15
C ASP A 21 8.61 -13.49 -12.74
N LEU A 22 8.71 -12.66 -11.70
CA LEU A 22 8.53 -13.11 -10.31
C LEU A 22 7.19 -13.83 -10.10
N ARG A 23 6.11 -13.32 -10.72
CA ARG A 23 4.79 -13.97 -10.65
C ARG A 23 4.75 -15.33 -11.36
N LYS A 24 5.53 -15.53 -12.43
CA LYS A 24 5.65 -16.83 -13.10
C LYS A 24 6.37 -17.83 -12.20
N ILE A 25 7.50 -17.42 -11.61
CA ILE A 25 8.27 -18.24 -10.65
C ILE A 25 7.38 -18.62 -9.46
N ALA A 26 6.68 -17.66 -8.86
CA ALA A 26 5.76 -17.91 -7.75
C ALA A 26 4.64 -18.90 -8.11
N LYS A 27 4.15 -18.86 -9.35
CA LYS A 27 3.09 -19.78 -9.82
C LYS A 27 3.57 -21.22 -9.89
N GLU A 28 4.84 -21.44 -10.24
CA GLU A 28 5.46 -22.77 -10.29
C GLU A 28 5.71 -23.32 -8.87
N ILE A 29 6.22 -22.47 -7.98
CA ILE A 29 6.47 -22.81 -6.57
C ILE A 29 5.16 -23.07 -5.81
N LYS A 30 4.13 -22.26 -6.10
CA LYS A 30 2.89 -22.16 -5.32
C LYS A 30 3.18 -21.69 -3.89
N LYS A 31 2.30 -22.02 -2.95
CA LYS A 31 2.42 -21.63 -1.54
C LYS A 31 3.45 -22.51 -0.84
N ASP A 32 4.49 -21.90 -0.30
CA ASP A 32 5.57 -22.55 0.46
C ASP A 32 6.14 -21.53 1.45
N HIS A 33 5.66 -21.57 2.71
CA HIS A 33 5.99 -20.55 3.69
C HIS A 33 7.41 -20.67 4.24
N GLU A 34 7.93 -21.88 4.40
CA GLU A 34 9.32 -22.09 4.83
C GLU A 34 10.29 -21.50 3.80
N LEU A 35 10.08 -21.82 2.53
CA LEU A 35 10.83 -21.23 1.43
C LEU A 35 10.66 -19.70 1.36
N ALA A 36 9.46 -19.19 1.61
CA ALA A 36 9.21 -17.75 1.67
C ALA A 36 10.09 -17.08 2.73
N MET A 37 10.21 -17.68 3.92
CA MET A 37 11.01 -17.12 5.00
C MET A 37 12.50 -17.23 4.73
N GLU A 38 12.97 -18.29 4.06
CA GLU A 38 14.35 -18.35 3.58
C GLU A 38 14.64 -17.25 2.54
N LEU A 39 13.76 -17.06 1.55
CA LEU A 39 13.87 -15.98 0.57
C LEU A 39 13.79 -14.59 1.22
N TRP A 40 12.99 -14.44 2.28
CA TRP A 40 12.90 -13.19 3.03
C TRP A 40 14.21 -12.84 3.75
N SER A 41 14.87 -13.87 4.28
CA SER A 41 16.12 -13.74 5.03
C SER A 41 17.33 -13.35 4.18
N THR A 42 17.22 -13.36 2.85
CA THR A 42 18.30 -12.91 1.97
C THR A 42 18.47 -11.39 1.98
N GLU A 43 17.50 -10.66 2.55
CA GLU A 43 17.50 -9.18 2.62
C GLU A 43 17.41 -8.45 1.28
N GLU A 44 17.38 -9.19 0.17
CA GLU A 44 17.29 -8.66 -1.18
C GLU A 44 15.85 -8.33 -1.57
N HIS A 45 15.65 -7.22 -2.28
CA HIS A 45 14.31 -6.69 -2.58
C HIS A 45 13.47 -7.64 -3.47
N LEU A 46 14.01 -8.14 -4.58
CA LEU A 46 13.26 -9.04 -5.48
C LEU A 46 12.95 -10.42 -4.84
N PRO A 47 13.88 -11.07 -4.12
CA PRO A 47 13.57 -12.26 -3.32
C PRO A 47 12.48 -12.02 -2.26
N ARG A 48 12.47 -10.88 -1.58
CA ARG A 48 11.39 -10.53 -0.62
C ARG A 48 10.04 -10.33 -1.30
N LEU A 49 10.00 -9.74 -2.50
CA LEU A 49 8.78 -9.69 -3.31
C LEU A 49 8.29 -11.08 -3.71
N LEU A 50 9.20 -11.99 -4.10
CA LEU A 50 8.84 -13.39 -4.38
C LEU A 50 8.33 -14.11 -3.12
N ALA A 51 9.01 -13.92 -1.98
CA ALA A 51 8.59 -14.48 -0.69
C ALA A 51 7.13 -14.11 -0.39
N ILE A 52 6.78 -12.83 -0.51
CA ILE A 52 5.40 -12.34 -0.31
C ILE A 52 4.39 -13.09 -1.19
N LEU A 53 4.73 -13.45 -2.43
CA LEU A 53 3.81 -14.16 -3.33
C LEU A 53 3.53 -15.60 -2.89
N ILE A 54 4.46 -16.23 -2.17
CA ILE A 54 4.41 -17.66 -1.83
C ILE A 54 4.17 -17.92 -0.33
N MET A 55 4.14 -16.88 0.51
CA MET A 55 3.78 -16.97 1.93
C MET A 55 2.41 -17.62 2.14
N ASP A 56 2.26 -18.37 3.25
CA ASP A 56 0.96 -18.75 3.77
C ASP A 56 0.40 -17.67 4.69
N LYS A 57 -0.60 -16.93 4.22
CA LYS A 57 -1.34 -15.94 5.03
C LYS A 57 -1.82 -16.45 6.40
N LYS A 58 -2.06 -17.77 6.56
CA LYS A 58 -2.48 -18.34 7.85
C LYS A 58 -1.38 -18.27 8.92
N LEU A 59 -0.13 -18.07 8.53
CA LEU A 59 1.02 -17.98 9.41
C LEU A 59 1.47 -16.52 9.66
N LEU A 60 0.77 -15.54 9.08
CA LEU A 60 1.04 -14.12 9.28
C LEU A 60 0.34 -13.61 10.56
N THR A 61 0.94 -13.86 11.72
CA THR A 61 0.50 -13.29 13.00
C THR A 61 0.92 -11.81 13.11
N SER A 62 0.44 -11.11 14.15
CA SER A 62 0.89 -9.73 14.43
C SER A 62 2.41 -9.66 14.58
N ASP A 63 3.00 -10.52 15.41
CA ASP A 63 4.45 -10.54 15.63
C ASP A 63 5.26 -10.78 14.35
N VAL A 64 4.76 -11.68 13.48
CA VAL A 64 5.39 -11.93 12.18
C VAL A 64 5.31 -10.67 11.31
N LEU A 65 4.14 -10.02 11.23
CA LEU A 65 3.96 -8.81 10.44
C LEU A 65 4.77 -7.63 10.97
N ASP A 66 4.90 -7.48 12.29
CA ASP A 66 5.74 -6.48 12.92
C ASP A 66 7.22 -6.70 12.57
N LYS A 67 7.66 -7.97 12.58
CA LYS A 67 9.00 -8.34 12.16
C LYS A 67 9.23 -8.06 10.67
N LEU A 68 8.30 -8.43 9.79
CA LEU A 68 8.39 -8.12 8.36
C LEU A 68 8.47 -6.60 8.13
N CYS A 69 7.63 -5.80 8.81
CA CYS A 69 7.66 -4.34 8.70
C CYS A 69 9.01 -3.77 9.15
N LYS A 70 9.57 -4.26 10.26
CA LYS A 70 10.91 -3.86 10.72
C LYS A 70 11.99 -4.22 9.71
N ASP A 71 11.93 -5.42 9.15
CA ASP A 71 12.89 -5.90 8.16
C ASP A 71 12.83 -5.09 6.85
N MET A 72 11.64 -4.59 6.46
CA MET A 72 11.48 -3.73 5.28
C MET A 72 12.22 -2.39 5.42
N LEU A 73 12.53 -1.94 6.64
CA LEU A 73 13.18 -0.63 6.87
C LEU A 73 14.62 -0.56 6.37
N ILE A 74 15.27 -1.70 6.06
CA ILE A 74 16.60 -1.73 5.46
C ILE A 74 16.58 -1.27 3.99
N HIS A 75 15.42 -1.32 3.33
CA HIS A 75 15.27 -0.96 1.93
C HIS A 75 15.04 0.54 1.74
N THR A 76 15.23 1.00 0.51
CA THR A 76 14.90 2.38 0.14
C THR A 76 13.42 2.69 0.37
N PHE A 77 13.08 3.97 0.47
CA PHE A 77 11.69 4.44 0.65
C PHE A 77 10.72 3.84 -0.39
N VAL A 78 11.14 3.76 -1.65
CA VAL A 78 10.31 3.21 -2.74
C VAL A 78 10.13 1.71 -2.59
N GLU A 79 11.20 0.98 -2.30
CA GLU A 79 11.18 -0.48 -2.18
C GLU A 79 10.39 -0.95 -0.96
N ARG A 80 10.56 -0.32 0.21
CA ARG A 80 9.79 -0.69 1.40
C ARG A 80 8.28 -0.47 1.21
N ASN A 81 7.90 0.62 0.55
CA ASN A 81 6.50 0.88 0.20
C ASN A 81 5.98 -0.14 -0.83
N THR A 82 6.81 -0.52 -1.81
CA THR A 82 6.48 -1.55 -2.81
C THR A 82 6.26 -2.93 -2.15
N LEU A 83 7.13 -3.31 -1.21
CA LEU A 83 7.00 -4.54 -0.42
C LEU A 83 5.70 -4.53 0.39
N MET A 84 5.39 -3.42 1.06
CA MET A 84 4.18 -3.32 1.86
C MET A 84 2.90 -3.38 1.00
N ASP A 85 2.90 -2.70 -0.16
CA ASP A 85 1.79 -2.76 -1.12
C ASP A 85 1.58 -4.17 -1.67
N TRP A 86 2.67 -4.88 -1.95
CA TRP A 86 2.62 -6.29 -2.35
C TRP A 86 2.11 -7.20 -1.25
N LEU A 87 2.57 -7.01 -0.01
CA LEU A 87 2.10 -7.79 1.14
C LEU A 87 0.60 -7.61 1.35
N MET A 88 0.12 -6.36 1.30
CA MET A 88 -1.31 -6.05 1.39
C MET A 88 -2.12 -6.72 0.27
N ALA A 89 -1.69 -6.55 -0.99
CA ALA A 89 -2.44 -7.00 -2.16
C ALA A 89 -2.48 -8.52 -2.34
N ASN A 90 -1.40 -9.22 -1.96
CA ASN A 90 -1.28 -10.67 -2.17
C ASN A 90 -1.60 -11.49 -0.91
N GLN A 91 -1.45 -10.92 0.30
CA GLN A 91 -1.65 -11.65 1.56
C GLN A 91 -2.75 -11.04 2.43
N LEU A 92 -2.59 -9.79 2.89
CA LEU A 92 -3.46 -9.22 3.94
C LEU A 92 -4.94 -9.15 3.52
N THR A 93 -5.20 -8.67 2.31
CA THR A 93 -6.56 -8.53 1.77
C THR A 93 -7.23 -9.87 1.41
N LYS A 94 -6.55 -11.00 1.61
CA LYS A 94 -7.03 -12.35 1.25
C LYS A 94 -7.59 -13.14 2.43
N ASP A 95 -7.60 -12.58 3.63
CA ASP A 95 -8.10 -13.23 4.84
C ASP A 95 -8.81 -12.23 5.76
N LYS A 96 -9.97 -12.61 6.31
CA LYS A 96 -10.77 -11.71 7.16
C LYS A 96 -10.04 -11.31 8.45
N LYS A 97 -9.25 -12.20 9.05
CA LYS A 97 -8.49 -11.89 10.28
C LYS A 97 -7.38 -10.89 9.99
N LEU A 98 -6.72 -11.02 8.84
CA LEU A 98 -5.69 -10.08 8.41
C LEU A 98 -6.27 -8.72 8.02
N ILE A 99 -7.46 -8.68 7.43
CA ILE A 99 -8.19 -7.42 7.21
C ILE A 99 -8.47 -6.73 8.55
N ALA A 100 -9.05 -7.44 9.52
CA ALA A 100 -9.33 -6.87 10.84
C ALA A 100 -8.04 -6.37 11.54
N LEU A 101 -6.93 -7.11 11.42
CA LEU A 101 -5.63 -6.68 11.94
C LEU A 101 -5.14 -5.41 11.23
N MET A 102 -5.23 -5.36 9.90
CA MET A 102 -4.86 -4.17 9.12
C MET A 102 -5.74 -2.95 9.45
N GLU A 103 -7.01 -3.16 9.76
CA GLU A 103 -7.93 -2.11 10.21
C GLU A 103 -7.58 -1.57 11.61
N SER A 104 -6.86 -2.34 12.43
CA SER A 104 -6.38 -1.88 13.75
C SER A 104 -5.15 -0.98 13.69
N TRP A 105 -4.53 -0.83 12.52
CA TRP A 105 -3.22 -0.18 12.37
C TRP A 105 -3.25 1.34 12.28
N GLU A 106 -4.40 2.00 12.39
CA GLU A 106 -4.52 3.46 12.31
C GLU A 106 -3.49 4.20 13.19
N ASN A 107 -3.29 3.72 14.41
CA ASN A 107 -2.37 4.30 15.40
C ASN A 107 -1.15 3.40 15.69
N SER A 108 -0.78 2.52 14.74
CA SER A 108 0.38 1.65 14.90
C SER A 108 1.68 2.46 15.10
N PRO A 109 2.65 2.00 15.92
CA PRO A 109 3.97 2.62 15.97
C PRO A 109 4.74 2.51 14.64
N SER A 110 4.37 1.58 13.75
CA SER A 110 4.99 1.39 12.44
C SER A 110 4.33 2.27 11.38
N ALA A 111 5.12 3.15 10.76
CA ALA A 111 4.65 3.99 9.65
C ALA A 111 4.15 3.17 8.45
N LEU A 112 4.76 2.01 8.16
CA LEU A 112 4.31 1.11 7.09
C LEU A 112 2.92 0.53 7.37
N GLN A 113 2.62 0.22 8.63
CA GLN A 113 1.30 -0.27 9.04
C GLN A 113 0.25 0.84 8.97
N ARG A 114 0.54 2.03 9.52
CA ARG A 114 -0.35 3.20 9.41
C ARG A 114 -0.64 3.54 7.95
N ARG A 115 0.40 3.63 7.11
CA ARG A 115 0.25 3.83 5.65
C ARG A 115 -0.71 2.80 5.05
N THR A 116 -0.56 1.54 5.41
CA THR A 116 -1.36 0.44 4.84
C THR A 116 -2.82 0.54 5.26
N PHE A 117 -3.09 0.92 6.51
CA PHE A 117 -4.45 1.24 6.98
C PHE A 117 -5.10 2.30 6.09
N TRP A 118 -4.45 3.46 5.94
CA TRP A 118 -4.98 4.58 5.14
C TRP A 118 -5.15 4.21 3.66
N TYR A 119 -4.17 3.49 3.10
CA TYR A 119 -4.23 3.05 1.71
C TYR A 119 -5.36 2.04 1.48
N TYR A 120 -5.59 1.12 2.43
CA TYR A 120 -6.70 0.20 2.39
C TYR A 120 -8.05 0.92 2.42
N GLN A 121 -8.23 1.89 3.32
CA GLN A 121 -9.43 2.73 3.38
C GLN A 121 -9.68 3.45 2.05
N GLY A 122 -8.62 3.93 1.38
CA GLY A 122 -8.70 4.53 0.05
C GLY A 122 -9.13 3.52 -1.02
N ARG A 123 -8.59 2.30 -0.99
CA ARG A 123 -8.96 1.21 -1.92
C ARG A 123 -10.41 0.72 -1.75
N LEU A 124 -11.02 0.89 -0.59
CA LEU A 124 -12.45 0.61 -0.41
C LEU A 124 -13.34 1.62 -1.18
N ARG A 125 -12.79 2.80 -1.53
CA ARG A 125 -13.53 3.93 -2.13
C ARG A 125 -13.17 4.19 -3.59
N TRP A 126 -11.96 3.86 -4.02
CA TRP A 126 -11.41 4.22 -5.34
C TRP A 126 -12.16 3.70 -6.58
N THR A 127 -13.04 2.71 -6.40
CA THR A 127 -13.87 2.11 -7.47
C THR A 127 -15.29 2.67 -7.47
N GLY A 128 -15.65 3.54 -6.53
CA GLY A 128 -17.00 4.09 -6.37
C GLY A 128 -18.00 3.11 -5.77
N GLN A 129 -17.53 2.03 -5.15
CA GLN A 129 -18.39 1.14 -4.35
C GLN A 129 -18.76 1.82 -3.04
N THR A 130 -19.91 1.45 -2.45
CA THR A 130 -20.33 1.95 -1.14
C THR A 130 -19.33 1.54 -0.07
N PRO A 131 -18.62 2.50 0.56
CA PRO A 131 -17.66 2.18 1.61
C PRO A 131 -18.36 1.97 2.98
N PRO A 132 -17.62 1.55 4.01
CA PRO A 132 -18.10 1.62 5.39
C PRO A 132 -18.48 3.05 5.78
N ASP A 133 -19.44 3.17 6.71
CA ASP A 133 -19.90 4.46 7.24
C ASP A 133 -18.92 5.00 8.30
N ASN A 134 -17.72 5.35 7.86
CA ASN A 134 -16.64 5.90 8.69
C ASN A 134 -15.93 7.09 8.02
N THR A 135 -16.50 7.65 6.95
CA THR A 135 -15.87 8.74 6.19
C THR A 135 -15.69 10.01 7.02
N GLU A 136 -16.67 10.35 7.86
CA GLU A 136 -16.60 11.54 8.74
C GLU A 136 -15.41 11.46 9.70
N ASP A 137 -15.27 10.33 10.40
CA ASP A 137 -14.18 10.09 11.36
C ASP A 137 -12.81 10.10 10.65
N LEU A 138 -12.70 9.43 9.50
CA LEU A 138 -11.47 9.39 8.72
C LEU A 138 -11.02 10.79 8.27
N LEU A 139 -11.95 11.63 7.81
CA LEU A 139 -11.64 13.01 7.43
C LEU A 139 -11.25 13.84 8.66
N ALA A 140 -11.95 13.70 9.78
CA ALA A 140 -11.61 14.40 11.01
C ALA A 140 -10.17 14.07 11.47
N THR A 141 -9.78 12.79 11.43
CA THR A 141 -8.40 12.37 11.73
C THR A 141 -7.40 12.95 10.73
N ILE A 142 -7.68 12.85 9.42
CA ILE A 142 -6.82 13.44 8.37
C ILE A 142 -6.55 14.92 8.64
N GLU A 143 -7.59 15.70 8.95
CA GLU A 143 -7.47 17.12 9.21
C GLU A 143 -6.63 17.44 10.45
N ALA A 144 -6.70 16.57 11.47
CA ALA A 144 -6.02 16.75 12.73
C ALA A 144 -4.53 16.32 12.69
N THR A 145 -4.19 15.28 11.93
CA THR A 145 -2.89 14.58 12.10
C THR A 145 -2.04 14.46 10.83
N MET A 146 -2.59 14.65 9.62
CA MET A 146 -1.87 14.39 8.37
C MET A 146 -0.52 15.12 8.30
N MET A 147 -0.46 16.39 8.69
CA MET A 147 0.77 17.17 8.57
C MET A 147 1.86 16.77 9.57
N GLN A 148 1.52 15.97 10.58
CA GLN A 148 2.45 15.45 11.59
C GLN A 148 2.90 14.01 11.29
N GLU A 149 2.32 13.39 10.27
CA GLU A 149 2.62 12.03 9.88
C GLU A 149 3.84 11.91 8.97
N GLU A 150 4.38 10.70 8.87
CA GLU A 150 5.49 10.39 7.98
C GLU A 150 5.06 10.51 6.49
N PRO A 151 5.98 10.84 5.56
CA PRO A 151 5.63 11.10 4.16
C PRO A 151 4.84 9.98 3.47
N GLU A 152 5.14 8.72 3.79
CA GLU A 152 4.43 7.58 3.20
C GLU A 152 2.99 7.43 3.76
N VAL A 153 2.73 7.88 4.98
CA VAL A 153 1.41 7.91 5.61
C VAL A 153 0.61 9.11 5.09
N GLN A 154 1.25 10.28 4.99
CA GLN A 154 0.69 11.48 4.35
C GLN A 154 0.16 11.18 2.95
N TRP A 155 0.95 10.47 2.15
CA TRP A 155 0.55 10.09 0.80
C TRP A 155 -0.71 9.20 0.80
N ALA A 156 -0.79 8.24 1.71
CA ALA A 156 -1.94 7.33 1.81
C ALA A 156 -3.20 8.04 2.32
N MET A 157 -3.06 8.95 3.29
CA MET A 157 -4.15 9.82 3.74
C MET A 157 -4.64 10.75 2.62
N ASN A 158 -3.72 11.32 1.83
CA ASN A 158 -4.05 12.17 0.69
C ASN A 158 -4.76 11.35 -0.39
N PHE A 159 -4.28 10.13 -0.69
CA PHE A 159 -4.94 9.20 -1.58
C PHE A 159 -6.38 8.89 -1.14
N LEU A 160 -6.61 8.64 0.15
CA LEU A 160 -7.96 8.44 0.70
C LEU A 160 -8.84 9.69 0.50
N ALA A 161 -8.36 10.87 0.90
CA ALA A 161 -9.11 12.12 0.76
C ALA A 161 -9.47 12.41 -0.72
N GLY A 162 -8.55 12.13 -1.64
CA GLY A 162 -8.80 12.28 -3.07
C GLY A 162 -9.96 11.40 -3.54
N TRP A 163 -9.96 10.11 -3.19
CA TRP A 163 -11.03 9.21 -3.61
C TRP A 163 -12.36 9.45 -2.90
N ILE A 164 -12.35 9.93 -1.66
CA ILE A 164 -13.56 10.43 -1.00
C ILE A 164 -14.12 11.59 -1.83
N GLY A 165 -13.32 12.62 -2.12
CA GLY A 165 -13.82 13.80 -2.85
C GLY A 165 -14.25 13.53 -4.29
N VAL A 166 -13.71 12.50 -4.93
CA VAL A 166 -14.15 12.07 -6.27
C VAL A 166 -15.54 11.46 -6.26
N TYR A 167 -15.82 10.56 -5.30
CA TYR A 167 -17.04 9.74 -5.34
C TYR A 167 -18.14 10.19 -4.37
N ASP A 168 -17.81 10.91 -3.30
CA ASP A 168 -18.78 11.41 -2.33
C ASP A 168 -18.91 12.93 -2.43
N GLU A 169 -19.98 13.38 -3.07
CA GLU A 169 -20.22 14.80 -3.33
C GLU A 169 -20.40 15.60 -2.04
N ASN A 170 -20.90 14.97 -0.97
CA ASN A 170 -21.14 15.64 0.32
C ASN A 170 -19.82 16.05 0.98
N TYR A 171 -18.75 15.28 0.75
CA TYR A 171 -17.43 15.55 1.32
C TYR A 171 -16.45 16.20 0.34
N ARG A 172 -16.81 16.33 -0.95
CA ARG A 172 -15.93 16.85 -2.00
C ARG A 172 -15.28 18.18 -1.63
N GLU A 173 -16.09 19.15 -1.22
CA GLU A 173 -15.61 20.49 -0.85
C GLU A 173 -14.65 20.44 0.36
N ARG A 174 -14.92 19.54 1.32
CA ARG A 174 -14.03 19.33 2.47
C ARG A 174 -12.68 18.76 2.04
N CYS A 175 -12.66 17.78 1.14
CA CYS A 175 -11.42 17.22 0.60
C CYS A 175 -10.61 18.22 -0.22
N ILE A 176 -11.26 19.10 -0.98
CA ILE A 176 -10.60 20.21 -1.69
C ILE A 176 -9.91 21.14 -0.68
N LYS A 177 -10.63 21.59 0.35
CA LYS A 177 -10.10 22.46 1.41
C LYS A 177 -8.93 21.83 2.17
N ILE A 178 -8.95 20.50 2.37
CA ILE A 178 -7.81 19.79 2.95
C ILE A 178 -6.56 20.02 2.08
N GLY A 179 -6.65 19.81 0.77
CA GLY A 179 -5.49 19.99 -0.12
C GLY A 179 -5.03 21.44 -0.23
N GLU A 180 -5.95 22.40 -0.25
CA GLU A 180 -5.61 23.83 -0.24
C GLU A 180 -4.86 24.22 1.03
N ARG A 181 -5.32 23.74 2.20
CA ARG A 181 -4.70 24.01 3.50
C ARG A 181 -3.33 23.36 3.64
N THR A 182 -3.19 22.10 3.22
CA THR A 182 -1.92 21.36 3.38
C THR A 182 -0.88 21.73 2.33
N GLY A 183 -1.32 22.10 1.12
CA GLY A 183 -0.43 22.39 -0.01
C GLY A 183 0.37 21.17 -0.50
N LEU A 184 0.09 19.97 0.00
CA LEU A 184 0.81 18.75 -0.35
C LEU A 184 0.70 18.47 -1.85
N TYR A 185 1.84 18.15 -2.48
CA TYR A 185 1.95 17.79 -3.89
C TYR A 185 1.55 18.88 -4.90
N LYS A 186 1.36 20.14 -4.47
CA LYS A 186 0.95 21.24 -5.35
C LYS A 186 1.93 21.49 -6.50
N ASP A 187 3.22 21.37 -6.23
CA ASP A 187 4.29 21.63 -7.20
C ASP A 187 4.85 20.33 -7.82
N GLU A 188 4.16 19.20 -7.64
CA GLU A 188 4.59 17.91 -8.19
C GLU A 188 4.51 17.92 -9.73
N HIS A 189 5.64 17.64 -10.38
CA HIS A 189 5.66 17.47 -11.83
C HIS A 189 5.10 16.11 -12.22
N VAL A 190 3.97 16.09 -12.93
CA VAL A 190 3.39 14.86 -13.48
C VAL A 190 3.58 14.75 -14.98
N SER A 191 3.92 13.53 -15.43
CA SER A 191 3.99 13.21 -16.86
C SER A 191 2.65 13.42 -17.55
N LYS A 192 2.68 13.70 -18.85
CA LYS A 192 1.47 13.92 -19.66
C LYS A 192 0.53 12.71 -19.56
N GLY A 193 -0.71 12.95 -19.17
CA GLY A 193 -1.75 11.93 -19.02
C GLY A 193 -1.90 11.35 -17.60
N CYS A 194 -0.96 11.63 -16.70
CA CYS A 194 -1.11 11.32 -15.27
C CYS A 194 -1.91 12.42 -14.55
N THR A 195 -2.65 12.04 -13.51
CA THR A 195 -3.33 12.99 -12.62
C THR A 195 -2.38 13.34 -11.46
N PRO A 196 -2.19 14.64 -11.12
CA PRO A 196 -1.38 15.06 -9.96
C PRO A 196 -2.00 14.63 -8.63
N ASN A 197 -1.18 14.52 -7.58
CA ASN A 197 -1.69 14.17 -6.24
C ASN A 197 -2.25 15.37 -5.45
N TYR A 198 -2.08 16.60 -5.93
CA TYR A 198 -2.68 17.78 -5.29
C TYR A 198 -4.21 17.69 -5.31
N LEU A 199 -4.85 17.58 -4.14
CA LEU A 199 -6.26 17.19 -4.03
C LEU A 199 -7.22 18.01 -4.90
N PRO A 200 -7.15 19.36 -4.94
CA PRO A 200 -8.06 20.13 -5.77
C PRO A 200 -7.99 19.74 -7.26
N GLU A 201 -6.78 19.58 -7.79
CA GLU A 201 -6.59 19.18 -9.19
C GLU A 201 -6.90 17.70 -9.42
N PHE A 202 -6.50 16.83 -8.48
CA PHE A 202 -6.82 15.41 -8.53
C PHE A 202 -8.33 15.18 -8.64
N ILE A 203 -9.10 15.75 -7.70
CA ILE A 203 -10.55 15.61 -7.60
C ILE A 203 -11.20 16.16 -8.88
N ARG A 204 -10.83 17.37 -9.30
CA ARG A 204 -11.36 17.99 -10.52
C ARG A 204 -11.15 17.10 -11.75
N ILE A 205 -9.94 16.58 -11.95
CA ILE A 205 -9.61 15.76 -13.12
C ILE A 205 -10.32 14.40 -13.06
N GLU A 206 -10.30 13.71 -11.92
CA GLU A 206 -10.87 12.37 -11.80
C GLU A 206 -12.40 12.35 -11.84
N VAL A 207 -13.06 13.39 -11.32
CA VAL A 207 -14.51 13.59 -11.50
C VAL A 207 -14.84 13.76 -12.99
N ASN A 208 -14.12 14.65 -13.68
CA ASN A 208 -14.32 14.89 -15.12
C ASN A 208 -14.12 13.62 -15.97
N LYS A 209 -13.11 12.79 -15.65
CA LYS A 209 -12.87 11.52 -16.36
C LYS A 209 -14.01 10.50 -16.18
N ARG A 210 -14.80 10.60 -15.12
CA ARG A 210 -15.89 9.67 -14.79
C ARG A 210 -17.24 10.14 -15.31
N GLN A 211 -17.47 11.44 -15.37
CA GLN A 211 -18.69 12.02 -15.95
C GLN A 211 -18.70 11.97 -17.48
N ASN A 212 -17.52 11.99 -18.12
CA ASN A 212 -17.37 11.93 -19.58
C ASN A 212 -17.24 10.49 -20.14
N LYS A 213 -17.67 9.49 -19.38
CA LYS A 213 -17.75 8.08 -19.81
C LYS A 213 -19.20 7.68 -19.94
#